data_AF-W7PAF2-F1
#
_entry.id   AF-W7PAF2-F1
#
_cell.length_a   1.000
_cell.length_b   1.000
_cell.length_c   1.000
_cell.angle_alpha   90.00
_cell.angle_beta   90.00
_cell.angle_gamma   90.00
#
_symmetry.space_group_name_H-M   'P 1'
#
loop_
_entity.id
_entity.type
_entity.pdbx_description
1 polymer ?
#
loop_
_entity_poly.entity_id
_entity_poly.type
_entity_poly.pdbx_seq_one_letter_code
_entity_poly.pdbx_strand_id
1 'polypeptide(L)'
;MIGSGGFSFPDGCIVIFDPQVEPMQGSFVLYGYEEEMTFKQYFSDLFQVTLKALNKNYSDLVLNKGNGTILATAVYAEVNLIQSHALLYGVYQQVVTKADYPPLKPT
;
A
#
# COMPACT_ATOMS: atom_id res chain seq x y z
N MET A 1 3.97 8.24 2.65
CA MET A 1 3.62 8.55 1.25
C MET A 1 2.11 8.62 1.10
N ILE A 2 1.51 9.78 0.79
CA ILE A 2 0.07 9.88 0.56
C ILE A 2 -0.23 9.52 -0.91
N GLY A 3 -0.81 8.35 -1.14
CA GLY A 3 -1.18 7.87 -2.48
C GLY A 3 -2.40 8.57 -3.05
N SER A 4 -2.50 8.59 -4.38
CA SER A 4 -3.72 9.00 -5.08
C SER A 4 -4.79 7.92 -4.96
N GLY A 5 -5.72 8.07 -4.02
CA GLY A 5 -6.82 7.11 -3.82
C GLY A 5 -7.22 6.87 -2.37
N GLY A 6 -6.68 7.63 -1.40
CA GLY A 6 -7.03 7.50 0.02
C GLY A 6 -6.16 6.49 0.79
N PHE A 7 -5.24 5.80 0.12
CA PHE A 7 -4.26 4.92 0.75
C PHE A 7 -2.92 5.64 0.91
N SER A 8 -2.30 5.53 2.09
CA SER A 8 -1.02 6.13 2.42
C SER A 8 -0.11 5.08 3.05
N PHE A 9 1.14 5.02 2.58
CA PHE A 9 2.19 4.13 3.09
C PHE A 9 3.31 5.03 3.64
N PRO A 10 3.20 5.51 4.88
CA PRO A 10 4.24 6.32 5.51
C PRO A 10 5.50 5.51 5.80
N ASP A 11 6.60 6.22 6.02
CA ASP A 11 7.86 5.60 6.45
C ASP A 11 7.63 4.85 7.77
N GLY A 12 8.22 3.65 7.87
CA GLY A 12 8.00 2.75 9.00
C GLY A 12 6.74 1.86 8.90
N CYS A 13 5.92 2.01 7.84
CA CYS A 13 4.85 1.07 7.52
C CYS A 13 5.43 -0.29 7.07
N ILE A 14 4.80 -1.39 7.51
CA ILE A 14 5.12 -2.74 7.06
C ILE A 14 4.08 -3.13 6.01
N VAL A 15 4.54 -3.57 4.84
CA VAL A 15 3.67 -4.08 3.77
C VAL A 15 3.95 -5.56 3.58
N ILE A 16 2.89 -6.37 3.56
CA ILE A 16 2.95 -7.81 3.38
C ILE A 16 2.56 -8.13 1.94
N PHE A 17 3.39 -8.94 1.28
CA PHE A 17 3.22 -9.31 -0.11
C PHE A 17 3.00 -10.82 -0.25
N ASP A 18 2.15 -11.21 -1.18
CA ASP A 18 1.91 -12.60 -1.57
C ASP A 18 2.25 -12.78 -3.06
N PRO A 19 3.24 -13.63 -3.41
CA PRO A 19 3.62 -13.89 -4.79
C PRO A 19 2.62 -14.79 -5.55
N GLN A 20 1.71 -15.47 -4.83
CA GLN A 20 0.69 -16.33 -5.44
C GLN A 20 -0.57 -15.57 -5.85
N VAL A 21 -0.71 -14.31 -5.40
CA VAL A 21 -1.86 -13.46 -5.72
C VAL A 21 -1.57 -12.66 -6.98
N GLU A 22 -2.35 -12.89 -8.03
CA GLU A 22 -2.28 -12.10 -9.26
C GLU A 22 -2.78 -10.66 -9.04
N PRO A 23 -2.07 -9.64 -9.55
CA PRO A 23 -2.47 -8.26 -9.36
C PRO A 23 -3.63 -7.87 -10.28
N MET A 24 -4.55 -7.11 -9.72
CA MET A 24 -5.66 -6.48 -10.45
C MET A 24 -5.31 -5.03 -10.79
N GLN A 25 -6.12 -4.39 -11.63
CA GLN A 25 -6.00 -2.94 -11.88
C GLN A 25 -6.11 -2.17 -10.57
N GLY A 26 -5.14 -1.32 -10.29
CA GLY A 26 -5.07 -0.53 -9.06
C GLY A 26 -4.49 -1.26 -7.85
N SER A 27 -4.11 -2.54 -7.97
CA SER A 27 -3.37 -3.26 -6.91
C SER A 27 -2.04 -2.59 -6.63
N PHE A 28 -1.55 -2.69 -5.40
CA PHE A 28 -0.18 -2.31 -5.07
C PHE A 28 0.73 -3.52 -5.23
N VAL A 29 1.86 -3.35 -5.89
CA VAL A 29 2.74 -4.47 -6.26
C VAL A 29 4.19 -4.15 -5.93
N LEU A 30 4.95 -5.20 -5.62
CA LEU A 30 6.40 -5.17 -5.73
C LEU A 30 6.76 -5.56 -7.16
N TYR A 31 7.36 -4.62 -7.89
CA TYR A 31 7.72 -4.79 -9.30
C TYR A 31 9.23 -4.78 -9.46
N GLY A 32 9.77 -5.78 -10.15
CA GLY A 32 11.17 -5.85 -10.53
C GLY A 32 11.38 -5.24 -11.91
N TYR A 33 12.29 -4.28 -12.00
CA TYR A 33 12.67 -3.61 -13.25
C TYR A 33 14.19 -3.40 -13.23
N GLU A 34 14.87 -3.86 -14.29
CA GLU A 34 16.35 -3.89 -14.33
C GLU A 34 16.93 -4.65 -13.12
N GLU A 35 17.84 -4.04 -12.37
CA GLU A 35 18.44 -4.59 -11.15
C GLU A 35 17.77 -4.07 -9.86
N GLU A 36 16.65 -3.34 -10.00
CA GLU A 36 15.95 -2.70 -8.89
C GLU A 36 14.56 -3.28 -8.66
N MET A 37 14.03 -3.03 -7.46
CA MET A 37 12.65 -3.33 -7.10
C MET A 37 11.96 -2.06 -6.65
N THR A 38 10.72 -1.87 -7.10
CA THR A 38 9.91 -0.71 -6.72
C THR A 38 8.54 -1.14 -6.20
N PHE A 39 8.04 -0.42 -5.21
CA PHE A 39 6.67 -0.56 -4.70
C PHE A 39 5.80 0.56 -5.27
N LYS A 40 4.82 0.21 -6.11
CA LYS A 40 3.96 1.16 -6.85
C LYS A 40 2.55 0.60 -7.04
N GLN A 41 1.62 1.46 -7.47
CA GLN A 41 0.27 1.02 -7.84
C GLN A 41 0.25 0.59 -9.31
N TYR A 42 -0.20 -0.63 -9.57
CA TYR A 42 -0.15 -1.30 -10.86
C TYR A 42 -1.39 -1.02 -11.70
N PHE A 43 -1.18 -0.67 -12.96
CA PHE A 43 -2.18 -0.63 -14.00
C PHE A 43 -1.61 -1.26 -15.27
N SER A 44 -2.43 -1.93 -16.06
CA SER A 44 -1.97 -2.51 -17.34
C SER A 44 -3.02 -2.41 -18.42
N ASP A 45 -2.59 -2.17 -19.65
CA ASP A 45 -3.45 -2.26 -20.83
C ASP A 45 -2.97 -3.42 -21.71
N LEU A 46 -3.34 -3.45 -23.00
CA LEU A 46 -2.91 -4.52 -23.91
C LEU A 46 -1.40 -4.50 -24.19
N PHE A 47 -0.76 -3.34 -24.15
CA PHE A 47 0.61 -3.14 -24.62
C PHE A 47 1.59 -2.73 -23.50
N GLN A 48 1.06 -2.15 -22.42
CA GLN A 48 1.83 -1.41 -21.43
C GLN A 48 1.46 -1.80 -20.01
N VAL A 49 2.41 -1.55 -19.12
CA VAL A 49 2.24 -1.53 -17.67
C VAL A 49 2.57 -0.13 -17.20
N THR A 50 1.64 0.49 -16.49
CA THR A 50 1.84 1.76 -15.79
C THR A 50 1.93 1.50 -14.30
N LEU A 51 3.05 1.89 -13.71
CA LEU A 51 3.27 1.85 -12.27
C LEU A 51 3.16 3.27 -11.72
N LYS A 52 2.02 3.58 -11.10
CA LYS A 52 1.79 4.89 -10.50
C LYS A 52 2.55 5.04 -9.20
N ALA A 53 3.19 6.20 -9.03
CA ALA A 53 3.88 6.54 -7.80
C ALA A 53 2.88 6.76 -6.65
N LEU A 54 3.23 6.26 -5.46
CA LEU A 54 2.45 6.47 -4.23
C LEU A 54 2.66 7.86 -3.62
N ASN A 55 3.60 8.62 -4.17
CA ASN A 55 3.89 9.98 -3.77
C ASN A 55 3.92 10.84 -5.03
N LYS A 56 3.10 11.90 -5.05
CA LYS A 56 2.95 12.81 -6.20
C LYS A 56 4.23 13.53 -6.60
N ASN A 57 5.22 13.58 -5.71
CA ASN A 57 6.53 14.17 -6.00
C ASN A 57 7.42 13.24 -6.84
N TYR A 58 7.01 12.00 -7.08
CA TYR A 58 7.73 11.03 -7.88
C TYR A 58 6.95 10.71 -9.15
N SER A 59 7.66 10.42 -10.22
CA SER A 59 7.06 10.10 -11.52
C SER A 59 6.49 8.69 -11.55
N ASP A 60 5.40 8.56 -12.30
CA ASP A 60 4.87 7.28 -12.75
C ASP A 60 5.87 6.65 -13.74
N LEU A 61 5.95 5.32 -13.73
CA LEU A 61 6.77 4.56 -14.66
C LEU A 61 5.84 3.88 -15.69
N VAL A 62 6.09 4.09 -16.98
CA VAL A 62 5.33 3.45 -18.06
C VAL A 62 6.29 2.56 -18.84
N LEU A 63 5.98 1.26 -18.86
CA LEU A 63 6.81 0.23 -19.47
C LEU A 63 6.01 -0.55 -20.51
N ASN A 64 6.67 -0.99 -21.57
CA ASN A 64 6.11 -2.02 -22.44
C ASN A 64 6.02 -3.35 -21.68
N LYS A 65 4.99 -4.16 -21.95
CA LYS A 65 4.89 -5.50 -21.37
C LYS A 65 6.14 -6.33 -21.71
N GLY A 66 6.67 -7.00 -20.70
CA GLY A 66 7.90 -7.82 -20.81
C GLY A 66 9.17 -7.13 -20.34
N ASN A 67 9.19 -5.80 -20.17
CA ASN A 67 10.38 -5.07 -19.70
C ASN A 67 10.62 -5.15 -18.18
N GLY A 68 9.89 -6.02 -17.47
CA GLY A 68 9.99 -6.22 -16.04
C GLY A 68 9.00 -7.27 -15.59
N THR A 69 8.95 -7.51 -14.28
CA THR A 69 8.11 -8.58 -13.72
C THR A 69 7.43 -8.15 -12.44
N ILE A 70 6.23 -8.65 -12.23
CA ILE A 70 5.56 -8.52 -10.95
C ILE A 70 6.13 -9.62 -10.05
N LEU A 71 6.76 -9.22 -8.95
CA LEU A 71 7.33 -10.15 -7.99
C LEU A 71 6.28 -10.65 -7.01
N ALA A 72 5.45 -9.74 -6.50
CA ALA A 72 4.36 -10.08 -5.59
C ALA A 72 3.32 -8.96 -5.48
N THR A 73 2.10 -9.31 -5.07
CA THR A 73 1.00 -8.36 -4.83
C THR A 73 0.91 -8.05 -3.35
N ALA A 74 0.75 -6.78 -2.99
CA ALA A 74 0.55 -6.38 -1.60
C ALA A 74 -0.86 -6.79 -1.15
N VAL A 75 -0.94 -7.49 -0.03
CA VAL A 75 -2.18 -8.05 0.52
C VAL A 75 -2.58 -7.40 1.85
N TYR A 76 -1.61 -6.92 2.63
CA TYR A 76 -1.83 -6.23 3.90
C TYR A 76 -0.82 -5.11 4.12
N ALA A 77 -1.17 -4.15 4.97
CA ALA A 77 -0.26 -3.12 5.45
C ALA A 77 -0.56 -2.80 6.92
N GLU A 78 0.50 -2.66 7.71
CA GLU A 78 0.45 -2.28 9.11
C GLU A 78 1.17 -0.95 9.32
N VAL A 79 0.48 -0.01 9.96
CA VAL A 79 1.00 1.33 10.25
C VAL A 79 1.23 1.47 11.75
N ASN A 80 2.45 1.83 12.14
CA ASN A 80 2.77 2.12 13.54
C ASN A 80 2.11 3.44 13.97
N LEU A 81 1.14 3.35 14.87
CA LEU A 81 0.36 4.51 15.32
C LEU A 81 1.15 5.53 16.15
N ILE A 82 2.24 5.10 16.81
CA ILE A 82 3.10 5.97 17.63
C ILE A 82 4.01 6.81 16.71
N GLN A 83 4.48 6.23 15.60
CA GLN A 83 5.23 6.97 14.59
C GLN A 83 4.30 7.77 13.65
N SER A 84 3.03 7.40 13.56
CA SER A 84 2.04 8.03 12.66
C SER A 84 1.37 9.29 13.22
N HIS A 85 2.00 9.99 14.18
CA HIS A 85 1.49 11.28 14.72
C HIS A 85 1.05 12.27 13.62
N ALA A 86 1.50 12.09 12.37
CA ALA A 86 1.21 12.96 11.23
C ALA A 86 0.04 12.54 10.30
N LEU A 87 -0.59 11.37 10.39
CA LEU A 87 -1.50 10.90 9.31
C LEU A 87 -2.78 10.18 9.78
N LEU A 88 -3.50 10.75 10.75
CA LEU A 88 -4.91 10.43 11.01
C LEU A 88 -5.87 11.35 10.23
N TYR A 89 -5.45 11.89 9.10
CA TYR A 89 -6.32 12.63 8.18
C TYR A 89 -6.92 11.66 7.15
N GLY A 90 -7.93 10.86 7.55
CA GLY A 90 -8.79 10.16 6.59
C GLY A 90 -9.11 8.69 6.88
N VAL A 91 -8.51 8.08 7.89
CA VAL A 91 -9.01 6.79 8.39
C VAL A 91 -10.21 7.11 9.27
N TYR A 92 -11.41 6.79 8.80
CA TYR A 92 -12.62 6.83 9.61
C TYR A 92 -12.36 6.12 10.93
N GLN A 93 -12.33 6.88 12.01
CA GLN A 93 -12.30 6.36 13.37
C GLN A 93 -13.69 5.79 13.68
N GLN A 94 -14.04 4.65 13.08
CA GLN A 94 -15.22 3.91 13.47
C GLN A 94 -14.87 3.06 14.71
N VAL A 95 -14.76 3.73 15.86
CA VAL A 95 -15.18 3.09 17.12
C VAL A 95 -16.70 3.25 17.16
N VAL A 96 -17.43 2.42 16.42
CA VAL A 96 -18.91 2.44 16.40
C VAL A 96 -19.47 1.86 17.70
N THR A 97 -18.66 1.12 18.44
CA THR A 97 -19.08 0.48 19.67
C THR A 97 -18.12 0.89 20.78
N LYS A 98 -18.69 1.49 21.83
CA LYS A 98 -18.04 1.63 23.13
C LYS A 98 -17.52 0.23 23.49
N ALA A 99 -16.22 0.09 23.74
CA ALA A 99 -15.70 -1.16 24.28
C ALA A 99 -16.28 -1.35 25.68
N ASP A 100 -17.15 -2.35 25.83
CA ASP A 100 -17.70 -2.77 27.13
C ASP A 100 -16.61 -3.52 27.89
N TYR A 101 -15.66 -2.77 28.45
CA TYR A 101 -14.70 -3.34 29.37
C TYR A 101 -15.43 -3.79 30.65
N PRO A 102 -15.20 -5.02 31.13
CA PRO A 102 -15.71 -5.43 32.42
C PRO A 102 -15.14 -4.50 33.51
N PRO A 103 -15.91 -4.16 34.56
CA PRO A 103 -15.41 -3.32 35.64
C PRO A 103 -14.19 -3.98 36.27
N LEU A 104 -13.16 -3.17 36.53
CA LEU A 104 -11.96 -3.62 37.23
C LEU A 104 -12.39 -4.22 38.57
N LYS A 105 -11.99 -5.47 38.83
CA LYS A 105 -12.23 -6.10 40.13
C LYS A 105 -11.48 -5.28 41.19
N PRO A 106 -12.14 -4.87 42.29
CA PRO A 106 -11.43 -4.25 43.39
C PRO A 106 -10.41 -5.26 43.94
N THR A 107 -9.15 -4.82 44.03
CA THR A 107 -8.06 -5.50 44.74
C THR A 107 -8.29 -5.50 46.24
#